data_AF-A0A7J5LIK0-F1
#
_entry.id   AF-A0A7J5LIK0-F1
#
_cell.length_a   1.000
_cell.length_b   1.000
_cell.length_c   1.000
_cell.angle_alpha   90.00
_cell.angle_beta   90.00
_cell.angle_gamma   90.00
#
_symmetry.space_group_name_H-M   'P 1'
#
loop_
_entity.id
_entity.type
_entity.pdbx_description
1 polymer ?
#
loop_
_entity_poly.entity_id
_entity_poly.type
_entity_poly.pdbx_seq_one_letter_code
_entity_poly.pdbx_strand_id
1 'polypeptide(L)'
;MSHGFISKIAAQVSLPYRRPKDNAREIVRRNGNLVVRFISGEDCLPYGKYPRLFELWACTMIKTNNPCFDPETNVLHLGTTFREFLRMIDVQVGGRQLKSIKPQLERLFACSYHISNNTENETNMRNFVVAEKSRIDWLRNEPQSHGLFENWVQLSQGYVDMLRDHPVPVDLKVIARLRKPMAIDVYWWLTKRVYNLHEPVTIAWQQLYQQFGSDSELKEFKRKFKLAVAEVVEVYPCRLTLGPQRVTVFPNRTSVPTVTQTRAIERSREDDTKRSERERRNAERAEERRARAESRAEEQRQREEIQRRVSEERKRHGGSMFAGSAGYVEGEPDETGAEDDVWHDPDEMTLF
;
A
#
# COMPACT_ATOMS: atom_id res chain seq x y z
N MET A 1 6.79 -3.47 10.26
CA MET A 1 6.63 -2.42 9.23
C MET A 1 5.93 -3.06 8.02
N SER A 2 4.84 -2.49 7.50
CA SER A 2 4.05 -3.11 6.40
C SER A 2 4.58 -2.81 5.00
N HIS A 3 5.34 -1.73 4.84
CA HIS A 3 5.88 -1.23 3.58
C HIS A 3 7.29 -0.66 3.81
N GLY A 4 8.11 -0.65 2.76
CA GLY A 4 9.43 -0.06 2.73
C GLY A 4 9.52 1.04 1.67
N PHE A 5 10.73 1.57 1.49
CA PHE A 5 11.03 2.62 0.53
C PHE A 5 12.23 2.21 -0.32
N ILE A 6 12.16 2.47 -1.62
CA ILE A 6 13.28 2.31 -2.55
C ILE A 6 13.57 3.65 -3.23
N SER A 7 14.83 3.89 -3.61
CA SER A 7 15.21 5.12 -4.30
C SER A 7 14.42 5.30 -5.59
N LYS A 8 14.14 6.56 -5.94
CA LYS A 8 13.53 6.91 -7.23
C LYS A 8 14.35 6.38 -8.40
N ILE A 9 15.67 6.38 -8.29
CA ILE A 9 16.61 5.93 -9.33
C ILE A 9 16.48 4.43 -9.58
N ALA A 10 16.46 3.60 -8.54
CA ALA A 10 16.31 2.14 -8.68
C ALA A 10 14.95 1.73 -9.25
N ALA A 11 13.91 2.55 -9.11
CA ALA A 11 12.62 2.35 -9.77
C ALA A 11 12.60 2.78 -11.25
N GLN A 12 13.64 3.45 -11.75
CA GLN A 12 13.73 3.97 -13.12
C GLN A 12 14.78 3.23 -13.97
N VAL A 13 15.87 2.77 -13.37
CA VAL A 13 16.96 2.08 -14.04
C VAL A 13 17.55 0.99 -13.13
N SER A 14 18.17 -0.04 -13.72
CA SER A 14 18.68 -1.18 -12.96
C SER A 14 20.21 -1.36 -13.03
N LEU A 15 20.76 -1.79 -11.89
CA LEU A 15 22.03 -2.53 -11.82
C LEU A 15 21.96 -3.85 -12.63
N PRO A 16 23.07 -4.50 -12.96
CA PRO A 16 23.07 -5.81 -13.59
C PRO A 16 22.31 -6.88 -12.78
N TYR A 17 21.67 -7.83 -13.48
CA TYR A 17 20.97 -8.96 -12.84
C TYR A 17 21.86 -10.18 -12.60
N ARG A 18 22.97 -10.27 -13.34
CA ARG A 18 23.98 -11.32 -13.28
C ARG A 18 25.35 -10.65 -13.36
N ARG A 19 26.40 -11.43 -13.08
CA ARG A 19 27.77 -10.97 -13.28
C ARG A 19 27.92 -10.43 -14.71
N PRO A 20 28.38 -9.18 -14.88
CA PRO A 20 28.61 -8.63 -16.20
C PRO A 20 29.60 -9.49 -16.99
N LYS A 21 29.41 -9.60 -18.30
CA LYS A 21 30.41 -10.21 -19.19
C LYS A 21 31.72 -9.44 -19.11
N ASP A 22 32.83 -10.16 -19.23
CA ASP A 22 34.20 -9.62 -19.22
C ASP A 22 34.51 -8.73 -18.00
N ASN A 23 33.76 -8.92 -16.90
CA ASN A 23 33.86 -8.12 -15.68
C ASN A 23 33.71 -6.61 -15.94
N ALA A 24 32.77 -6.22 -16.81
CA ALA A 24 32.50 -4.80 -17.08
C ALA A 24 32.40 -3.98 -15.78
N ARG A 25 33.23 -2.93 -15.70
CA ARG A 25 33.34 -2.03 -14.55
C ARG A 25 32.48 -0.78 -14.72
N GLU A 26 31.84 -0.60 -15.86
CA GLU A 26 30.96 0.52 -16.15
C GLU A 26 29.74 0.06 -16.95
N ILE A 27 28.57 0.60 -16.59
CA ILE A 27 27.37 0.53 -17.43
C ILE A 27 26.67 1.89 -17.45
N VAL A 28 25.95 2.16 -18.55
CA VAL A 28 25.06 3.31 -18.67
C VAL A 28 23.63 2.83 -18.85
N ARG A 29 22.70 3.46 -18.12
CA ARG A 29 21.26 3.28 -18.23
C ARG A 29 20.58 4.60 -18.56
N ARG A 30 19.50 4.54 -19.32
CA ARG A 30 18.78 5.73 -19.81
C ARG A 30 17.28 5.58 -19.66
N ASN A 31 16.61 6.63 -19.19
CA ASN A 31 15.15 6.74 -19.12
C ASN A 31 14.73 8.15 -19.55
N GLY A 32 14.51 8.36 -20.85
CA GLY A 32 14.34 9.71 -21.39
C GLY A 32 15.60 10.54 -21.15
N ASN A 33 15.45 11.69 -20.49
CA ASN A 33 16.53 12.63 -20.18
C ASN A 33 17.43 12.16 -19.02
N LEU A 34 16.96 11.21 -18.21
CA LEU A 34 17.75 10.63 -17.12
C LEU A 34 18.80 9.68 -17.70
N VAL A 35 20.06 9.90 -17.35
CA VAL A 35 21.18 9.02 -17.62
C VAL A 35 21.84 8.67 -16.29
N VAL A 36 22.03 7.37 -16.05
CA VAL A 36 22.75 6.88 -14.86
C VAL A 36 23.90 6.02 -15.32
N ARG A 37 25.11 6.45 -15.01
CA ARG A 37 26.34 5.68 -15.20
C ARG A 37 26.75 5.11 -13.86
N PHE A 38 26.84 3.79 -13.79
CA PHE A 38 27.33 3.06 -12.62
C PHE A 38 28.77 2.67 -12.89
N ILE A 39 29.67 2.95 -11.94
CA ILE A 39 31.10 2.66 -12.02
C ILE A 39 31.49 1.77 -10.85
N SER A 40 32.25 0.70 -11.11
CA SER A 40 32.72 -0.24 -10.10
C SER A 40 34.05 0.21 -9.50
N GLY A 41 34.13 0.33 -8.18
CA GLY A 41 35.40 0.40 -7.46
C GLY A 41 36.10 -0.96 -7.30
N GLU A 42 35.40 -2.07 -7.54
CA GLU A 42 35.88 -3.44 -7.39
C GLU A 42 36.09 -4.14 -8.75
N ASP A 43 36.28 -5.47 -8.73
CA ASP A 43 36.50 -6.34 -9.88
C ASP A 43 35.42 -6.25 -10.97
N CYS A 44 34.15 -6.03 -10.61
CA CYS A 44 33.04 -5.77 -11.52
C CYS A 44 31.87 -5.10 -10.78
N LEU A 45 30.90 -4.58 -11.53
CA LEU A 45 29.72 -3.92 -10.95
C LEU A 45 28.93 -4.83 -9.99
N PRO A 46 28.28 -4.26 -8.95
CA PRO A 46 27.36 -5.01 -8.10
C PRO A 46 26.18 -5.56 -8.92
N TYR A 47 25.77 -6.79 -8.66
CA TYR A 47 24.71 -7.46 -9.42
C TYR A 47 23.81 -8.35 -8.57
N GLY A 48 22.66 -8.71 -9.15
CA GLY A 48 21.72 -9.63 -8.52
C GLY A 48 20.93 -9.00 -7.36
N LYS A 49 20.37 -9.84 -6.49
CA LYS A 49 19.35 -9.39 -5.54
C LYS A 49 19.90 -8.65 -4.31
N TYR A 50 21.10 -8.96 -3.84
CA TYR A 50 21.57 -8.44 -2.54
C TYR A 50 21.84 -6.93 -2.55
N PRO A 51 22.47 -6.34 -3.59
CA PRO A 51 22.63 -4.89 -3.65
C PRO A 51 21.29 -4.15 -3.64
N ARG A 52 20.28 -4.70 -4.34
CA ARG A 52 18.91 -4.18 -4.40
C ARG A 52 18.23 -4.20 -3.03
N LEU A 53 18.34 -5.31 -2.31
CA LEU A 53 17.76 -5.45 -0.97
C LEU A 53 18.46 -4.54 0.04
N PHE A 54 19.77 -4.35 -0.08
CA PHE A 54 20.49 -3.38 0.75
C PHE A 54 19.99 -1.96 0.51
N GLU A 55 19.86 -1.53 -0.75
CA GLU A 55 19.39 -0.17 -1.06
C GLU A 55 17.96 0.06 -0.58
N LEU A 56 17.06 -0.90 -0.80
CA LEU A 56 15.70 -0.89 -0.24
C LEU A 56 15.72 -0.69 1.28
N TRP A 57 16.55 -1.46 1.98
CA TRP A 57 16.66 -1.38 3.42
C TRP A 57 17.22 -0.03 3.88
N ALA A 58 18.36 0.40 3.31
CA ALA A 58 18.99 1.68 3.63
C ALA A 58 18.02 2.85 3.39
N CYS A 59 17.34 2.88 2.24
CA CYS A 59 16.34 3.89 1.92
C CYS A 59 15.18 3.88 2.94
N THR A 60 14.71 2.70 3.34
CA THR A 60 13.67 2.56 4.36
C THR A 60 14.13 3.09 5.72
N MET A 61 15.33 2.72 6.19
CA MET A 61 15.85 3.15 7.49
C MET A 61 16.05 4.68 7.52
N ILE A 62 16.65 5.24 6.47
CA ILE A 62 16.87 6.68 6.33
C ILE A 62 15.53 7.43 6.26
N LYS A 63 14.57 6.94 5.46
CA LYS A 63 13.28 7.62 5.29
C LYS A 63 12.42 7.59 6.55
N THR A 64 12.56 6.54 7.35
CA THR A 64 11.78 6.35 8.59
C THR A 64 12.51 6.87 9.84
N ASN A 65 13.68 7.49 9.69
CA ASN A 65 14.54 7.92 10.80
C ASN A 65 14.76 6.79 11.82
N ASN A 66 15.05 5.59 11.32
CA ASN A 66 15.28 4.44 12.19
C ASN A 66 16.54 4.69 13.05
N PRO A 67 16.54 4.32 14.35
CA PRO A 67 17.71 4.48 15.23
C PRO A 67 19.00 3.81 14.74
N CYS A 68 18.93 2.88 13.78
CA CYS A 68 20.13 2.30 13.18
C CYS A 68 20.85 3.25 12.19
N PHE A 69 20.26 4.39 11.82
CA PHE A 69 20.88 5.40 10.97
C PHE A 69 21.16 6.66 11.76
N ASP A 70 22.43 7.04 11.84
CA ASP A 70 22.88 8.32 12.39
C ASP A 70 22.89 9.39 11.27
N PRO A 71 21.99 10.39 11.33
CA PRO A 71 21.91 11.42 10.31
C PRO A 71 23.03 12.47 10.36
N GLU A 72 23.79 12.57 11.46
CA GLU A 72 24.91 13.53 11.59
C GLU A 72 26.16 13.00 10.89
N THR A 73 26.40 11.69 11.01
CA THR A 73 27.58 11.02 10.46
C THR A 73 27.32 10.25 9.17
N ASN A 74 26.05 10.12 8.76
CA ASN A 74 25.58 9.24 7.68
C ASN A 74 25.97 7.76 7.90
N VAL A 75 26.10 7.34 9.16
CA VAL A 75 26.45 5.97 9.52
C VAL A 75 25.19 5.12 9.64
N LEU A 76 25.17 4.00 8.92
CA LEU A 76 24.13 2.99 9.00
C LEU A 76 24.68 1.75 9.71
N HIS A 77 24.18 1.48 10.91
CA HIS A 77 24.54 0.35 11.73
C HIS A 77 23.84 -0.93 11.24
N LEU A 78 24.62 -1.98 10.96
CA LEU A 78 24.11 -3.24 10.41
C LEU A 78 23.79 -4.29 11.51
N GLY A 79 23.79 -3.87 12.77
CA GLY A 79 23.59 -4.74 13.93
C GLY A 79 24.89 -5.33 14.51
N THR A 80 24.76 -6.16 15.54
CA THR A 80 25.90 -6.76 16.24
C THR A 80 26.53 -7.90 15.43
N THR A 81 25.72 -8.54 14.58
CA THR A 81 26.20 -9.53 13.60
C THR A 81 25.61 -9.25 12.21
N PHE A 82 26.36 -9.55 11.15
CA PHE A 82 25.85 -9.43 9.78
C PHE A 82 24.60 -10.30 9.53
N ARG A 83 24.45 -11.40 10.28
CA ARG A 83 23.27 -12.28 10.22
C ARG A 83 22.00 -11.59 10.73
N GLU A 84 22.11 -10.67 11.67
CA GLU A 84 20.99 -9.83 12.09
C GLU A 84 20.53 -8.91 10.96
N PHE A 85 21.45 -8.23 10.28
CA PHE A 85 21.13 -7.48 9.06
C PHE A 85 20.39 -8.32 8.03
N LEU A 86 20.86 -9.55 7.78
CA LEU A 86 20.22 -10.44 6.81
C LEU A 86 18.79 -10.83 7.22
N ARG A 87 18.53 -11.03 8.52
CA ARG A 87 17.17 -11.24 9.04
C ARG A 87 16.32 -9.97 8.89
N MET A 88 16.91 -8.79 9.10
CA MET A 88 16.20 -7.50 8.95
C MET A 88 15.74 -7.26 7.50
N ILE A 89 16.45 -7.80 6.50
CA ILE A 89 16.05 -7.76 5.08
C ILE A 89 15.31 -9.02 4.60
N ASP A 90 14.80 -9.83 5.54
CA ASP A 90 14.07 -11.10 5.31
C ASP A 90 14.81 -12.12 4.41
N VAL A 91 16.13 -12.13 4.49
CA VAL A 91 16.96 -13.12 3.81
C VAL A 91 17.36 -14.21 4.81
N GLN A 92 16.76 -15.40 4.68
CA GLN A 92 17.21 -16.58 5.40
C GLN A 92 18.52 -17.11 4.79
N VAL A 93 19.63 -16.92 5.51
CA VAL A 93 20.98 -17.23 5.03
C VAL A 93 21.54 -18.48 5.72
N GLY A 94 21.87 -19.52 4.95
CA GLY A 94 22.82 -20.57 5.36
C GLY A 94 24.26 -20.19 4.99
N GLY A 95 25.28 -20.88 5.52
CA GLY A 95 26.71 -20.52 5.29
C GLY A 95 27.13 -20.41 3.82
N ARG A 96 26.50 -21.20 2.92
CA ARG A 96 26.74 -21.12 1.46
C ARG A 96 26.28 -19.79 0.84
N GLN A 97 25.22 -19.17 1.36
CA GLN A 97 24.71 -17.90 0.84
C GLN A 97 25.61 -16.71 1.22
N LEU A 98 26.31 -16.76 2.36
CA LEU A 98 27.24 -15.70 2.78
C LEU A 98 28.37 -15.48 1.76
N LYS A 99 28.90 -16.57 1.17
CA LYS A 99 29.90 -16.51 0.08
C LYS A 99 29.43 -15.72 -1.14
N SER A 100 28.12 -15.65 -1.37
CA SER A 100 27.53 -14.88 -2.48
C SER A 100 27.18 -13.44 -2.08
N ILE A 101 26.93 -13.18 -0.80
CA ILE A 101 26.48 -11.86 -0.31
C ILE A 101 27.66 -10.92 -0.14
N LYS A 102 28.71 -11.38 0.57
CA LYS A 102 29.88 -10.55 0.88
C LYS A 102 30.43 -9.85 -0.37
N PRO A 103 30.78 -10.58 -1.45
CA PRO A 103 31.32 -9.93 -2.64
C PRO A 103 30.34 -8.98 -3.35
N GLN A 104 29.02 -9.11 -3.14
CA GLN A 104 28.05 -8.21 -3.76
C GLN A 104 27.89 -6.91 -2.99
N LEU A 105 27.97 -6.97 -1.66
CA LEU A 105 27.92 -5.78 -0.83
C LEU A 105 29.24 -5.00 -0.88
N GLU A 106 30.39 -5.68 -0.91
CA GLU A 106 31.70 -5.01 -1.14
C GLU A 106 31.70 -4.25 -2.47
N ARG A 107 31.24 -4.89 -3.56
CA ARG A 107 31.06 -4.22 -4.87
C ARG A 107 30.09 -3.05 -4.80
N LEU A 108 29.01 -3.16 -4.02
CA LEU A 108 28.03 -2.08 -3.89
C LEU A 108 28.66 -0.89 -3.16
N PHE A 109 29.32 -1.12 -2.03
CA PHE A 109 29.90 -0.06 -1.21
C PHE A 109 31.01 0.69 -1.94
N ALA A 110 31.75 0.00 -2.80
CA ALA A 110 32.76 0.59 -3.68
C ALA A 110 32.19 1.17 -4.99
N CYS A 111 30.88 1.11 -5.24
CA CYS A 111 30.28 1.57 -6.49
C CYS A 111 30.07 3.09 -6.49
N SER A 112 30.25 3.74 -7.64
CA SER A 112 29.93 5.15 -7.87
C SER A 112 28.74 5.31 -8.81
N TYR A 113 27.91 6.30 -8.51
CA TYR A 113 26.72 6.69 -9.24
C TYR A 113 26.98 8.05 -9.87
N HIS A 114 26.85 8.12 -11.18
CA HIS A 114 26.95 9.35 -11.95
C HIS A 114 25.61 9.57 -12.63
N ILE A 115 24.81 10.46 -12.05
CA ILE A 115 23.44 10.73 -12.47
C ILE A 115 23.42 12.07 -13.18
N SER A 116 22.87 12.08 -14.39
CA SER A 116 22.60 13.32 -15.11
C SER A 116 21.16 13.35 -15.61
N ASN A 117 20.56 14.54 -15.60
CA ASN A 117 19.29 14.82 -16.24
C ASN A 117 19.51 15.99 -17.19
N ASN A 118 19.54 15.69 -18.48
CA ASN A 118 19.94 16.65 -19.49
C ASN A 118 18.70 17.01 -20.34
N THR A 119 18.34 18.28 -20.33
CA THR A 119 17.37 18.85 -21.27
C THR A 119 18.12 19.65 -22.34
N GLU A 120 17.40 20.27 -23.28
CA GLU A 120 18.01 21.14 -24.28
C GLU A 120 18.67 22.39 -23.65
N ASN A 121 18.13 22.86 -22.51
CA ASN A 121 18.54 24.12 -21.89
C ASN A 121 19.38 23.95 -20.62
N GLU A 122 19.29 22.79 -19.96
CA GLU A 122 19.90 22.57 -18.64
C GLU A 122 20.56 21.20 -18.55
N THR A 123 21.76 21.16 -17.94
CA THR A 123 22.41 19.92 -17.51
C THR A 123 22.48 19.93 -15.99
N ASN A 124 21.78 18.99 -15.36
CA ASN A 124 21.87 18.76 -13.93
C ASN A 124 22.62 17.45 -13.70
N MET A 125 23.71 17.49 -12.94
CA MET A 125 24.55 16.33 -12.69
C MET A 125 24.86 16.17 -11.20
N ARG A 126 24.84 14.93 -10.72
CA ARG A 126 25.23 14.55 -9.36
C ARG A 126 26.05 13.26 -9.43
N ASN A 127 27.25 13.30 -8.86
CA ASN A 127 28.15 12.16 -8.83
C ASN A 127 28.56 11.87 -7.38
N PHE A 128 28.51 10.61 -6.96
CA PHE A 128 28.86 10.19 -5.61
C PHE A 128 29.20 8.70 -5.55
N VAL A 129 29.95 8.29 -4.52
CA VAL A 129 30.15 6.89 -4.15
C VAL A 129 29.00 6.41 -3.27
N VAL A 130 28.76 5.10 -3.17
CA VAL A 130 27.76 4.56 -2.24
C VAL A 130 28.21 4.75 -0.78
N ALA A 131 29.41 4.29 -0.45
CA ALA A 131 29.98 4.37 0.89
C ALA A 131 31.33 5.08 0.88
N GLU A 132 31.58 5.90 1.90
CA GLU A 132 32.88 6.51 2.14
C GLU A 132 33.78 5.60 2.97
N LYS A 133 33.18 4.91 3.95
CA LYS A 133 33.86 3.96 4.83
C LYS A 133 32.91 2.82 5.17
N SER A 134 33.46 1.65 5.42
CA SER A 134 32.70 0.54 5.99
C SER A 134 33.60 -0.31 6.86
N ARG A 135 33.00 -0.91 7.89
CA ARG A 135 33.62 -1.94 8.71
C ARG A 135 32.59 -3.04 8.90
N ILE A 136 32.89 -4.24 8.40
CA ILE A 136 31.99 -5.40 8.51
C ILE A 136 32.82 -6.63 8.84
N ASP A 137 32.51 -7.24 9.98
CA ASP A 137 33.00 -8.56 10.36
C ASP A 137 32.08 -9.63 9.78
N TRP A 138 32.50 -10.22 8.67
CA TRP A 138 31.71 -11.21 7.94
C TRP A 138 31.68 -12.59 8.60
N LEU A 139 32.62 -12.91 9.49
CA LEU A 139 32.87 -14.29 9.96
C LEU A 139 32.45 -14.54 11.41
N ARG A 140 32.16 -13.48 12.17
CA ARG A 140 31.75 -13.60 13.57
C ARG A 140 30.35 -14.20 13.72
N ASN A 141 30.25 -15.24 14.55
CA ASN A 141 29.00 -15.95 14.83
C ASN A 141 28.39 -15.64 16.21
N GLU A 142 29.16 -15.04 17.12
CA GLU A 142 28.70 -14.70 18.48
C GLU A 142 28.27 -13.22 18.57
N PRO A 143 27.12 -12.90 19.18
CA PRO A 143 26.67 -11.53 19.41
C PRO A 143 27.65 -10.77 20.30
N GLN A 144 27.85 -9.48 20.01
CA GLN A 144 28.68 -8.61 20.86
C GLN A 144 27.88 -8.08 22.06
N SER A 145 28.61 -7.71 23.11
CA SER A 145 28.04 -6.91 24.21
C SER A 145 27.41 -5.62 23.67
N HIS A 146 26.25 -5.23 24.21
CA HIS A 146 25.51 -4.03 23.80
C HIS A 146 26.43 -2.79 23.79
N GLY A 147 26.44 -2.04 22.69
CA GLY A 147 27.22 -0.80 22.53
C GLY A 147 28.48 -0.89 21.67
N LEU A 148 28.93 -2.10 21.30
CA LEU A 148 29.97 -2.29 20.28
C LEU A 148 29.29 -2.52 18.92
N PHE A 149 29.03 -1.45 18.16
CA PHE A 149 28.57 -1.57 16.78
C PHE A 149 29.77 -1.78 15.86
N GLU A 150 30.28 -3.01 15.76
CA GLU A 150 31.42 -3.29 14.85
C GLU A 150 31.04 -3.34 13.37
N ASN A 151 29.76 -3.55 13.03
CA ASN A 151 29.27 -3.60 11.66
C ASN A 151 28.55 -2.31 11.29
N TRP A 152 29.17 -1.49 10.45
CA TRP A 152 28.60 -0.24 10.00
C TRP A 152 29.11 0.14 8.60
N VAL A 153 28.32 0.97 7.93
CA VAL A 153 28.69 1.61 6.68
C VAL A 153 28.39 3.10 6.78
N GLN A 154 29.40 3.92 6.54
CA GLN A 154 29.26 5.37 6.41
C GLN A 154 28.92 5.64 4.94
N LEU A 155 27.65 5.97 4.68
CA LEU A 155 27.16 6.30 3.35
C LEU A 155 27.64 7.70 2.95
N SER A 156 27.90 7.92 1.67
CA SER A 156 28.21 9.28 1.22
C SER A 156 26.99 10.18 1.32
N GLN A 157 27.21 11.49 1.49
CA GLN A 157 26.12 12.46 1.52
C GLN A 157 25.28 12.40 0.24
N GLY A 158 25.92 12.31 -0.94
CA GLY A 158 25.23 12.24 -2.21
C GLY A 158 24.34 11.00 -2.36
N TYR A 159 24.77 9.86 -1.80
CA TYR A 159 23.94 8.65 -1.77
C TYR A 159 22.74 8.83 -0.83
N VAL A 160 22.94 9.37 0.37
CA VAL A 160 21.85 9.66 1.32
C VAL A 160 20.83 10.63 0.73
N ASP A 161 21.28 11.68 0.05
CA ASP A 161 20.41 12.65 -0.62
C ASP A 161 19.58 11.98 -1.73
N MET A 162 20.19 11.09 -2.52
CA MET A 162 19.47 10.29 -3.53
C MET A 162 18.41 9.39 -2.89
N LEU A 163 18.71 8.75 -1.76
CA LEU A 163 17.75 7.89 -1.06
C LEU A 163 16.60 8.68 -0.43
N ARG A 164 16.83 9.94 -0.04
CA ARG A 164 15.80 10.86 0.49
C ARG A 164 14.96 11.53 -0.61
N ASP A 165 15.49 11.65 -1.83
CA ASP A 165 14.82 12.29 -2.95
C ASP A 165 13.61 11.48 -3.47
N HIS A 166 12.43 11.83 -2.97
CA HIS A 166 11.13 11.29 -3.40
C HIS A 166 11.11 9.75 -3.54
N PRO A 167 11.45 8.99 -2.48
CA PRO A 167 11.53 7.55 -2.56
C PRO A 167 10.16 6.91 -2.84
N VAL A 168 10.19 5.72 -3.44
CA VAL A 168 8.99 5.00 -3.87
C VAL A 168 8.56 4.04 -2.76
N PRO A 169 7.33 4.16 -2.25
CA PRO A 169 6.81 3.21 -1.25
C PRO A 169 6.51 1.87 -1.91
N VAL A 170 6.92 0.77 -1.26
CA VAL A 170 6.80 -0.59 -1.78
C VAL A 170 6.34 -1.56 -0.68
N ASP A 171 5.55 -2.56 -1.04
CA ASP A 171 5.06 -3.59 -0.13
C ASP A 171 6.15 -4.65 0.10
N LEU A 172 6.59 -4.79 1.35
CA LEU A 172 7.62 -5.77 1.72
C LEU A 172 7.15 -7.21 1.54
N LYS A 173 5.83 -7.48 1.67
CA LYS A 173 5.26 -8.83 1.42
C LYS A 173 5.35 -9.22 -0.05
N VAL A 174 5.20 -8.25 -0.95
CA VAL A 174 5.40 -8.47 -2.39
C VAL A 174 6.86 -8.78 -2.67
N ILE A 175 7.77 -7.95 -2.16
CA ILE A 175 9.22 -8.14 -2.36
C ILE A 175 9.70 -9.49 -1.83
N ALA A 176 9.24 -9.92 -0.64
CA ALA A 176 9.60 -11.21 -0.05
C ALA A 176 9.22 -12.41 -0.92
N ARG A 177 8.18 -12.28 -1.77
CA ARG A 177 7.75 -13.34 -2.70
C ARG A 177 8.52 -13.34 -4.02
N LEU A 178 9.16 -12.23 -4.40
CA LEU A 178 9.91 -12.10 -5.65
C LEU A 178 11.33 -12.66 -5.49
N ARG A 179 11.69 -13.66 -6.31
CA ARG A 179 12.98 -14.34 -6.18
C ARG A 179 14.04 -13.76 -7.10
N LYS A 180 13.63 -13.27 -8.27
CA LYS A 180 14.55 -12.81 -9.32
C LYS A 180 14.77 -11.30 -9.21
N PRO A 181 16.02 -10.82 -9.38
CA PRO A 181 16.33 -9.39 -9.31
C PRO A 181 15.59 -8.57 -10.38
N MET A 182 15.33 -9.15 -11.56
CA MET A 182 14.51 -8.48 -12.58
C MET A 182 13.04 -8.35 -12.18
N ALA A 183 12.48 -9.32 -11.46
CA ALA A 183 11.11 -9.21 -10.97
C ALA A 183 10.98 -8.09 -9.92
N ILE A 184 11.98 -7.96 -9.04
CA ILE A 184 12.08 -6.85 -8.07
C ILE A 184 12.10 -5.50 -8.79
N ASP A 185 12.96 -5.31 -9.79
CA ASP A 185 13.07 -4.04 -10.52
C ASP A 185 11.79 -3.73 -11.33
N VAL A 186 11.17 -4.75 -11.96
CA VAL A 186 9.89 -4.60 -12.66
C VAL A 186 8.78 -4.18 -11.70
N TYR A 187 8.75 -4.74 -10.49
CA TYR A 187 7.79 -4.37 -9.46
C TYR A 187 7.97 -2.90 -9.02
N TRP A 188 9.21 -2.47 -8.76
CA TRP A 188 9.50 -1.08 -8.42
C TRP A 188 9.13 -0.11 -9.55
N TRP A 189 9.46 -0.48 -10.78
CA TRP A 189 9.12 0.27 -11.98
C TRP A 189 7.61 0.43 -12.15
N LEU A 190 6.83 -0.66 -12.02
CA LEU A 190 5.37 -0.61 -12.07
C LEU A 190 4.81 0.26 -10.94
N THR A 191 5.30 0.08 -9.71
CA THR A 191 4.84 0.84 -8.54
C THR A 191 5.03 2.34 -8.73
N LYS A 192 6.22 2.76 -9.19
CA LYS A 192 6.51 4.17 -9.48
C LYS A 192 5.66 4.70 -10.63
N ARG A 193 5.50 3.90 -11.69
CA ARG A 193 4.80 4.34 -12.91
C ARG A 193 3.31 4.47 -12.70
N VAL A 194 2.70 3.56 -11.96
CA VAL A 194 1.25 3.54 -11.66
C VAL A 194 0.85 4.67 -10.71
N TYR A 195 1.75 5.16 -9.85
CA TYR A 195 1.44 6.14 -8.80
C TYR A 195 0.64 7.36 -9.27
N ASN A 196 0.92 7.90 -10.46
CA ASN A 196 0.20 9.05 -11.05
C ASN A 196 -0.29 8.75 -12.48
N LEU A 197 -0.60 7.49 -12.78
CA LEU A 197 -1.01 7.08 -14.13
C LEU A 197 -2.52 7.21 -14.31
N HIS A 198 -2.97 8.26 -14.99
CA HIS A 198 -4.38 8.48 -15.31
C HIS A 198 -4.81 7.88 -16.66
N GLU A 199 -3.87 7.76 -17.60
CA GLU A 199 -4.11 7.23 -18.95
C GLU A 199 -3.12 6.11 -19.30
N PRO A 200 -3.46 5.20 -20.23
CA PRO A 200 -2.54 4.15 -20.66
C PRO A 200 -1.26 4.71 -21.27
N VAL A 201 -0.10 4.23 -20.81
CA VAL A 201 1.20 4.64 -21.34
C VAL A 201 1.86 3.48 -22.07
N THR A 202 2.31 3.75 -23.29
CA THR A 202 2.96 2.76 -24.17
C THR A 202 4.44 3.05 -24.33
N ILE A 203 5.28 2.03 -24.14
CA ILE A 203 6.74 2.15 -24.05
C ILE A 203 7.36 1.15 -25.03
N ALA A 204 8.30 1.62 -25.85
CA ALA A 204 9.00 0.73 -26.77
C ALA A 204 9.92 -0.22 -26.01
N TRP A 205 10.05 -1.46 -26.50
CA TRP A 205 10.98 -2.42 -25.91
C TRP A 205 12.43 -1.91 -25.87
N GLN A 206 12.82 -1.07 -26.84
CA GLN A 206 14.14 -0.45 -26.86
C GLN A 206 14.35 0.51 -25.67
N GLN A 207 13.32 1.27 -25.28
CA GLN A 207 13.38 2.17 -24.13
C GLN A 207 13.48 1.37 -22.82
N LEU A 208 12.73 0.27 -22.70
CA LEU A 208 12.86 -0.63 -21.55
C LEU A 208 14.23 -1.30 -21.52
N TYR A 209 14.81 -1.65 -22.67
CA TYR A 209 16.15 -2.20 -22.75
C TYR A 209 17.23 -1.19 -22.33
N GLN A 210 17.05 0.10 -22.62
CA GLN A 210 17.96 1.15 -22.12
C GLN A 210 17.87 1.35 -20.61
N GLN A 211 16.69 1.12 -20.00
CA GLN A 211 16.46 1.22 -18.55
C GLN A 211 16.96 -0.02 -17.79
N PHE A 212 16.61 -1.19 -18.31
CA PHE A 212 16.63 -2.46 -17.61
C PHE A 212 17.46 -3.53 -18.33
N GLY A 213 18.09 -3.21 -19.45
CA GLY A 213 18.91 -4.17 -20.19
C GLY A 213 20.12 -4.65 -19.39
N SER A 214 20.67 -5.77 -19.83
CA SER A 214 21.98 -6.29 -19.41
C SER A 214 22.77 -6.66 -20.67
N ASP A 215 23.86 -7.42 -20.55
CA ASP A 215 24.73 -7.80 -21.68
C ASP A 215 24.12 -8.87 -22.63
N SER A 216 22.80 -8.97 -22.64
CA SER A 216 22.02 -9.91 -23.44
C SER A 216 21.26 -9.17 -24.51
N GLU A 217 21.15 -9.75 -25.70
CA GLU A 217 20.39 -9.17 -26.81
C GLU A 217 18.95 -8.82 -26.43
N LEU A 218 18.37 -7.87 -27.18
CA LEU A 218 17.00 -7.39 -26.97
C LEU A 218 15.98 -8.54 -26.95
N LYS A 219 16.13 -9.56 -27.79
CA LYS A 219 15.24 -10.74 -27.83
C LYS A 219 15.23 -11.48 -26.49
N GLU A 220 16.40 -11.71 -25.92
CA GLU A 220 16.54 -12.41 -24.64
C GLU A 220 16.09 -11.52 -23.47
N PHE A 221 16.33 -10.21 -23.54
CA PHE A 221 15.77 -9.25 -22.60
C PHE A 221 14.24 -9.29 -22.60
N LYS A 222 13.59 -9.19 -23.77
CA LYS A 222 12.12 -9.27 -23.89
C LYS A 222 11.59 -10.55 -23.23
N ARG A 223 12.24 -11.69 -23.48
CA ARG A 223 11.86 -12.98 -22.88
C ARG A 223 11.94 -12.95 -21.35
N LYS A 224 13.07 -12.51 -20.79
CA LYS A 224 13.27 -12.40 -19.34
C LYS A 224 12.31 -11.41 -18.69
N PHE A 225 12.09 -10.25 -19.32
CA PHE A 225 11.19 -9.22 -18.83
C PHE A 225 9.75 -9.72 -18.77
N LYS A 226 9.28 -10.44 -19.81
CA LYS A 226 7.94 -11.07 -19.79
C LYS A 226 7.78 -12.07 -18.65
N LEU A 227 8.80 -12.89 -18.37
CA LEU A 227 8.79 -13.81 -17.24
C LEU A 227 8.78 -13.08 -15.89
N ALA A 228 9.55 -11.99 -15.77
CA ALA A 228 9.57 -11.16 -14.57
C ALA A 228 8.21 -10.48 -14.33
N VAL A 229 7.58 -9.97 -15.39
CA VAL A 229 6.22 -9.41 -15.34
C VAL A 229 5.19 -10.45 -14.90
N ALA A 230 5.25 -11.67 -15.43
CA ALA A 230 4.36 -12.75 -15.01
C ALA A 230 4.49 -13.03 -13.49
N GLU A 231 5.73 -13.12 -12.98
CA GLU A 231 6.02 -13.29 -11.55
C GLU A 231 5.48 -12.13 -10.70
N VAL A 232 5.56 -10.89 -11.19
CA VAL A 232 5.04 -9.71 -10.48
C VAL A 232 3.51 -9.67 -10.48
N VAL A 233 2.85 -9.98 -11.60
CA VAL A 233 1.38 -9.90 -11.71
C VAL A 233 0.68 -10.91 -10.79
N GLU A 234 1.32 -12.04 -10.47
CA GLU A 234 0.78 -13.00 -9.49
C GLU A 234 0.65 -12.43 -8.07
N VAL A 235 1.54 -11.49 -7.69
CA VAL A 235 1.59 -10.92 -6.33
C VAL A 235 1.11 -9.47 -6.27
N TYR A 236 1.13 -8.76 -7.39
CA TYR A 236 0.65 -7.39 -7.56
C TYR A 236 -0.10 -7.30 -8.89
N PRO A 237 -1.45 -7.40 -8.88
CA PRO A 237 -2.28 -7.58 -10.07
C PRO A 237 -2.38 -6.31 -10.94
N CYS A 238 -1.27 -5.96 -11.59
CA CYS A 238 -1.17 -4.85 -12.52
C CYS A 238 -1.72 -5.21 -13.90
N ARG A 239 -2.44 -4.26 -14.50
CA ARG A 239 -2.99 -4.38 -15.86
C ARG A 239 -1.99 -3.83 -16.87
N LEU A 240 -1.53 -4.70 -17.76
CA LEU A 240 -0.52 -4.37 -18.77
C LEU A 240 -0.63 -5.31 -19.99
N THR A 241 -0.23 -4.79 -21.15
CA THR A 241 -0.22 -5.53 -22.42
C THR A 241 1.22 -5.63 -22.93
N LEU A 242 1.69 -6.85 -23.20
CA LEU A 242 3.05 -7.13 -23.69
C LEU A 242 3.03 -7.41 -25.20
N GLY A 243 2.90 -6.36 -26.00
CA GLY A 243 2.90 -6.46 -27.47
C GLY A 243 4.27 -6.81 -28.08
N PRO A 244 4.34 -7.08 -29.39
CA PRO A 244 5.59 -7.45 -30.05
C PRO A 244 6.63 -6.31 -30.07
N GLN A 245 6.18 -5.07 -30.26
CA GLN A 245 7.03 -3.87 -30.37
C GLN A 245 7.04 -3.02 -29.09
N ARG A 246 5.95 -3.04 -28.31
CA ARG A 246 5.76 -2.13 -27.18
C ARG A 246 5.09 -2.83 -26.00
N VAL A 247 5.28 -2.26 -24.81
CA VAL A 247 4.60 -2.60 -23.57
C VAL A 247 3.67 -1.46 -23.20
N THR A 248 2.40 -1.75 -22.94
CA THR A 248 1.42 -0.75 -22.49
C THR A 248 1.04 -1.03 -21.05
N VAL A 249 1.16 -0.02 -20.19
CA VAL A 249 0.74 -0.06 -18.78
C VAL A 249 -0.54 0.74 -18.66
N PHE A 250 -1.57 0.17 -18.02
CA PHE A 250 -2.84 0.83 -17.79
C PHE A 250 -2.92 1.38 -16.36
N PRO A 251 -3.76 2.40 -16.11
CA PRO A 251 -4.08 2.83 -14.76
C PRO A 251 -4.43 1.64 -13.86
N ASN A 252 -3.87 1.61 -12.65
CA ASN A 252 -4.07 0.53 -11.69
C ASN A 252 -4.02 1.09 -10.25
N ARG A 253 -4.42 0.28 -9.27
CA ARG A 253 -4.18 0.58 -7.86
C ARG A 253 -2.69 0.50 -7.58
N THR A 254 -2.19 1.40 -6.75
CA THR A 254 -0.80 1.36 -6.30
C THR A 254 -0.59 0.20 -5.33
N SER A 255 0.60 -0.41 -5.35
CA SER A 255 0.93 -1.52 -4.45
C SER A 255 0.90 -1.11 -2.97
N VAL A 256 1.27 0.14 -2.68
CA VAL A 256 1.06 0.75 -1.36
C VAL A 256 0.00 1.84 -1.53
N PRO A 257 -1.08 1.83 -0.74
CA PRO A 257 -2.11 2.86 -0.81
C PRO A 257 -1.55 4.25 -0.58
N THR A 258 -1.95 5.22 -1.39
CA THR A 258 -1.64 6.63 -1.15
C THR A 258 -2.43 7.16 0.06
N VAL A 259 -2.01 8.27 0.67
CA VAL A 259 -2.76 8.89 1.79
C VAL A 259 -4.22 9.13 1.39
N THR A 260 -4.46 9.61 0.18
CA THR A 260 -5.81 9.81 -0.37
C THR A 260 -6.60 8.51 -0.46
N GLN A 261 -5.97 7.43 -0.94
CA GLN A 261 -6.61 6.12 -1.03
C GLN A 261 -6.88 5.52 0.36
N THR A 262 -5.95 5.65 1.31
CA THR A 262 -6.13 5.20 2.70
C THR A 262 -7.32 5.91 3.33
N ARG A 263 -7.40 7.25 3.22
CA ARG A 263 -8.54 8.04 3.72
C ARG A 263 -9.86 7.69 3.02
N ALA A 264 -9.83 7.31 1.74
CA ALA A 264 -11.03 6.86 1.04
C ALA A 264 -11.50 5.47 1.52
N ILE A 265 -10.55 4.55 1.78
CA ILE A 265 -10.83 3.23 2.33
C ILE A 265 -11.38 3.34 3.75
N GLU A 266 -10.79 4.20 4.59
CA GLU A 266 -11.26 4.45 5.96
C GLU A 266 -12.70 4.98 5.97
N ARG A 267 -13.01 6.00 5.14
CA ARG A 267 -14.37 6.52 4.98
C ARG A 267 -15.37 5.46 4.52
N SER A 268 -15.02 4.65 3.52
CA SER A 268 -15.88 3.56 3.06
C SER A 268 -16.19 2.55 4.17
N ARG A 269 -15.21 2.23 5.04
CA ARG A 269 -15.41 1.31 6.17
C ARG A 269 -16.33 1.90 7.24
N GLU A 270 -16.20 3.19 7.51
CA GLU A 270 -17.09 3.90 8.43
C GLU A 270 -18.53 3.89 7.92
N ASP A 271 -18.72 4.15 6.62
CA ASP A 271 -20.04 4.14 5.99
C ASP A 271 -20.68 2.74 6.01
N ASP A 272 -19.89 1.69 5.72
CA ASP A 272 -20.35 0.30 5.81
C ASP A 272 -20.74 -0.06 7.26
N THR A 273 -19.97 0.41 8.25
CA THR A 273 -20.26 0.18 9.67
C THR A 273 -21.57 0.86 10.06
N LYS A 274 -21.74 2.14 9.72
CA LYS A 274 -22.98 2.89 9.98
C LYS A 274 -24.19 2.25 9.30
N ARG A 275 -24.01 1.74 8.08
CA ARG A 275 -25.07 1.03 7.35
C ARG A 275 -25.48 -0.25 8.08
N SER A 276 -24.51 -1.05 8.52
CA SER A 276 -24.78 -2.28 9.26
C SER A 276 -25.50 -2.03 10.59
N GLU A 277 -25.13 -0.97 11.31
CA GLU A 277 -25.83 -0.55 12.54
C GLU A 277 -27.27 -0.09 12.26
N ARG A 278 -27.48 0.67 11.18
CA ARG A 278 -28.82 1.11 10.78
C ARG A 278 -29.71 -0.06 10.39
N GLU A 279 -29.17 -1.03 9.66
CA GLU A 279 -29.87 -2.27 9.30
C GLU A 279 -30.25 -3.07 10.55
N ARG A 280 -29.33 -3.19 11.52
CA ARG A 280 -29.63 -3.86 12.81
C ARG A 280 -30.72 -3.15 13.60
N ARG A 281 -30.64 -1.82 13.75
CA ARG A 281 -31.66 -1.01 14.44
C ARG A 281 -33.02 -1.10 13.75
N ASN A 282 -33.06 -1.16 12.42
CA ASN A 282 -34.29 -1.34 11.66
C ASN A 282 -34.89 -2.73 11.88
N ALA A 283 -34.06 -3.78 11.95
CA ALA A 283 -34.50 -5.14 12.26
C ALA A 283 -35.08 -5.23 13.67
N GLU A 284 -34.40 -4.67 14.68
CA GLU A 284 -34.89 -4.59 16.07
C GLU A 284 -36.25 -3.87 16.13
N ARG A 285 -36.38 -2.72 15.46
CA ARG A 285 -37.67 -1.99 15.39
C ARG A 285 -38.77 -2.77 14.68
N ALA A 286 -38.43 -3.58 13.67
CA ALA A 286 -39.40 -4.41 12.97
C ALA A 286 -39.89 -5.56 13.87
N GLU A 287 -39.00 -6.13 14.67
CA GLU A 287 -39.32 -7.18 15.65
C GLU A 287 -40.21 -6.62 16.78
N GLU A 288 -39.88 -5.45 17.34
CA GLU A 288 -40.74 -4.77 18.31
C GLU A 288 -42.14 -4.48 17.75
N ARG A 289 -42.23 -4.06 16.48
CA ARG A 289 -43.53 -3.82 15.83
C ARG A 289 -44.32 -5.11 15.67
N ARG A 290 -43.68 -6.23 15.34
CA ARG A 290 -44.32 -7.55 15.27
C ARG A 290 -44.83 -8.00 16.64
N ALA A 291 -43.99 -7.92 17.68
CA ALA A 291 -44.37 -8.26 19.05
C ALA A 291 -45.55 -7.41 19.55
N ARG A 292 -45.55 -6.09 19.26
CA ARG A 292 -46.69 -5.22 19.60
C ARG A 292 -47.97 -5.58 18.83
N ALA A 293 -47.86 -5.96 17.56
CA ALA A 293 -49.00 -6.38 16.77
C ALA A 293 -49.58 -7.70 17.28
N GLU A 294 -48.73 -8.66 17.64
CA GLU A 294 -49.12 -9.93 18.26
C GLU A 294 -49.82 -9.72 19.61
N SER A 295 -49.26 -8.88 20.49
CA SER A 295 -49.88 -8.52 21.77
C SER A 295 -51.25 -7.86 21.59
N ARG A 296 -51.41 -6.93 20.64
CA ARG A 296 -52.72 -6.32 20.33
C ARG A 296 -53.72 -7.34 19.81
N ALA A 297 -53.28 -8.29 18.97
CA ALA A 297 -54.13 -9.37 18.48
C ALA A 297 -54.54 -10.31 19.63
N GLU A 298 -53.64 -10.59 20.57
CA GLU A 298 -53.92 -11.36 21.80
C GLU A 298 -55.00 -10.67 22.65
N GLU A 299 -54.83 -9.38 22.95
CA GLU A 299 -55.80 -8.58 23.71
C GLU A 299 -57.16 -8.55 23.02
N GLN A 300 -57.19 -8.41 21.69
CA GLN A 300 -58.43 -8.40 20.93
C GLN A 300 -59.15 -9.76 20.99
N ARG A 301 -58.41 -10.87 20.86
CA ARG A 301 -58.96 -12.23 21.06
C ARG A 301 -59.55 -12.41 22.46
N GLN A 302 -58.85 -11.95 23.50
CA GLN A 302 -59.35 -12.02 24.88
C GLN A 302 -60.61 -11.17 25.08
N ARG A 303 -60.65 -9.95 24.54
CA ARG A 303 -61.84 -9.08 24.58
C ARG A 303 -63.05 -9.72 23.89
N GLU A 304 -62.84 -10.32 22.72
CA GLU A 304 -63.89 -11.04 22.00
C GLU A 304 -64.39 -12.26 22.79
N GLU A 305 -63.49 -13.00 23.45
CA GLU A 305 -63.88 -14.13 24.30
C GLU A 305 -64.67 -13.67 25.54
N ILE A 306 -64.24 -12.59 26.19
CA ILE A 306 -64.96 -11.98 27.31
C ILE A 306 -66.35 -11.50 26.86
N GLN A 307 -66.45 -10.81 25.71
CA GLN A 307 -67.74 -10.40 25.15
C GLN A 307 -68.65 -11.59 24.83
N ARG A 308 -68.10 -12.68 24.29
CA ARG A 308 -68.88 -13.92 24.07
C ARG A 308 -69.41 -14.46 25.39
N ARG A 309 -68.58 -14.58 26.42
CA ARG A 309 -69.01 -15.03 27.76
C ARG A 309 -70.09 -14.12 28.36
N VAL A 310 -69.90 -12.80 28.30
CA VAL A 310 -70.90 -11.81 28.77
C VAL A 310 -72.20 -11.90 27.97
N SER A 311 -72.13 -12.15 26.66
CA SER A 311 -73.34 -12.34 25.82
C SER A 311 -74.07 -13.64 26.14
N GLU A 312 -73.33 -14.70 26.47
CA GLU A 312 -73.88 -15.98 26.92
C GLU A 312 -74.52 -15.85 28.30
N GLU A 313 -73.92 -15.08 29.22
CA GLU A 313 -74.50 -14.73 30.52
C GLU A 313 -75.72 -13.82 30.39
N ARG A 314 -75.71 -12.82 29.50
CA ARG A 314 -76.89 -12.01 29.17
C ARG A 314 -78.02 -12.87 28.59
N LYS A 315 -77.71 -13.87 27.77
CA LYS A 315 -78.71 -14.86 27.29
C LYS A 315 -79.24 -15.74 28.43
N ARG A 316 -78.46 -15.98 29.49
CA ARG A 316 -78.88 -16.73 30.68
C ARG A 316 -79.70 -15.89 31.68
N HIS A 317 -79.55 -14.57 31.73
CA HIS A 317 -80.16 -13.72 32.77
C HIS A 317 -81.00 -12.52 32.26
N GLY A 318 -81.19 -12.35 30.96
CA GLY A 318 -81.84 -11.16 30.38
C GLY A 318 -83.09 -11.45 29.54
N GLY A 319 -84.05 -12.18 30.10
CA GLY A 319 -85.42 -12.25 29.58
C GLY A 319 -86.41 -11.62 30.55
N SER A 320 -86.52 -10.29 30.59
CA SER A 320 -87.74 -9.58 31.05
C SER A 320 -87.66 -8.05 30.86
N MET A 321 -88.58 -7.55 30.02
CA MET A 321 -89.26 -6.24 29.96
C MET A 321 -88.55 -4.93 30.33
N PHE A 322 -88.64 -3.91 29.46
CA PHE A 322 -89.76 -2.93 29.46
C PHE A 322 -89.64 -1.93 28.29
N ALA A 323 -90.80 -1.54 27.75
CA ALA A 323 -90.96 -0.44 26.80
C ALA A 323 -90.93 0.91 27.53
N GLY A 324 -90.36 1.94 26.90
CA GLY A 324 -90.39 3.32 27.39
C GLY A 324 -89.84 4.30 26.35
N SER A 325 -90.73 5.13 25.81
CA SER A 325 -90.48 6.19 24.81
C SER A 325 -89.93 7.48 25.42
N ALA A 326 -88.94 8.08 24.75
CA ALA A 326 -88.61 9.52 24.65
C ALA A 326 -87.26 9.57 23.89
N GLY A 327 -86.98 10.36 22.85
CA GLY A 327 -87.35 11.74 22.56
C GLY A 327 -86.04 12.45 22.19
N TYR A 328 -85.90 12.91 20.93
CA TYR A 328 -85.02 13.96 20.39
C TYR A 328 -83.60 14.22 20.97
N VAL A 329 -82.59 14.36 20.10
CA VAL A 329 -81.95 15.64 19.72
C VAL A 329 -80.71 15.37 18.82
N GLU A 330 -80.66 16.08 17.70
CA GLU A 330 -79.54 16.24 16.76
C GLU A 330 -78.34 16.95 17.40
N GLY A 331 -77.13 16.68 16.89
CA GLY A 331 -75.95 17.46 17.24
C GLY A 331 -74.68 16.98 16.54
N GLU A 332 -74.57 17.26 15.24
CA GLU A 332 -73.30 17.77 14.67
C GLU A 332 -73.27 19.30 14.92
N PRO A 333 -72.17 20.03 14.68
CA PRO A 333 -70.75 19.66 14.56
C PRO A 333 -69.89 20.58 15.48
N ASP A 334 -68.55 20.49 15.47
CA ASP A 334 -67.77 21.69 15.14
C ASP A 334 -66.30 21.38 14.83
N GLU A 335 -65.92 21.80 13.63
CA GLU A 335 -64.58 22.22 13.28
C GLU A 335 -64.29 23.55 13.97
N THR A 336 -63.10 23.74 14.53
CA THR A 336 -62.39 25.05 14.53
C THR A 336 -60.93 24.75 14.84
N GLY A 337 -60.04 25.05 13.90
CA GLY A 337 -59.19 26.25 13.97
C GLY A 337 -57.79 25.80 14.39
N ALA A 338 -56.86 25.58 13.46
CA ALA A 338 -56.07 26.61 12.77
C ALA A 338 -55.39 27.57 13.77
N GLU A 339 -54.08 27.40 13.91
CA GLU A 339 -53.01 28.42 14.06
C GLU A 339 -51.73 27.62 14.45
N ASP A 340 -50.84 27.35 13.51
CA ASP A 340 -49.74 28.23 13.10
C ASP A 340 -48.94 28.76 14.30
N ASP A 341 -47.77 28.18 14.53
CA ASP A 341 -46.64 28.92 15.09
C ASP A 341 -45.33 28.44 14.45
N VAL A 342 -44.92 29.25 13.48
CA VAL A 342 -43.62 29.28 12.83
C VAL A 342 -42.64 29.96 13.79
N TRP A 343 -41.59 29.25 14.20
CA TRP A 343 -40.40 29.89 14.79
C TRP A 343 -39.23 29.74 13.81
N HIS A 344 -38.84 30.85 13.20
CA HIS A 344 -37.53 31.08 12.61
C HIS A 344 -36.72 31.91 13.61
N ASP A 345 -35.48 31.51 13.89
CA ASP A 345 -34.32 32.39 13.72
C ASP A 345 -33.00 31.60 13.80
N PRO A 346 -31.86 32.17 13.38
CA PRO A 346 -30.90 31.50 12.52
C PRO A 346 -29.55 31.38 13.26
N ASP A 347 -28.56 30.77 12.64
CA ASP A 347 -27.22 31.33 12.68
C ASP A 347 -26.40 30.74 11.53
N GLU A 348 -26.03 31.64 10.63
CA GLU A 348 -24.94 31.47 9.70
C GLU A 348 -23.62 31.33 10.47
N MET A 349 -22.69 30.50 10.00
CA MET A 349 -21.52 30.99 9.25
C MET A 349 -20.38 29.96 9.15
N THR A 350 -20.05 29.67 7.88
CA THR A 350 -18.72 29.67 7.24
C THR A 350 -17.61 28.67 7.64
N LEU A 351 -17.24 27.90 6.59
CA LEU A 351 -15.90 27.72 6.01
C LEU A 351 -14.71 27.37 6.94
N PHE A 352 -14.23 26.13 6.80
CA PHE A 352 -12.84 25.79 6.43
C PHE A 352 -12.79 24.43 5.72
#